data_AF-A0A6G1KAY4-F1
#
_entry.id   AF-A0A6G1KAY4-F1
#
_cell.length_a   1.000
_cell.length_b   1.000
_cell.length_c   1.000
_cell.angle_alpha   90.00
_cell.angle_beta   90.00
_cell.angle_gamma   90.00
#
_symmetry.space_group_name_H-M   'P 1'
#
loop_
_entity.id
_entity.type
_entity.pdbx_description
1 polymer ?
#
loop_
_entity_poly.entity_id
_entity_poly.type
_entity_poly.pdbx_seq_one_letter_code
_entity_poly.pdbx_strand_id
1 'polypeptide(L)'
;MGLQRSQPSFFALLCLYIAILFPLVFGQTCYLPNGKATNDTDFAPCPQAGLETICCALNRTVTYGGDTINGNAREECMSNGLCSSLYISDGYTQQSYWRNLCTEQDWLSGNCLNFCAENKLGGTDSAGSQMVPCDGTATSKKWCCGVSCSCSDEANVHELPAILGGALAEDSSSSSILPTNNPSATKSPFSPLQSTNAGAGDSGPNTTRMGLSSGAKAGIGIAVAFAAISLVAMSFLLWKALAWKRETAAQNKAYKYPQHAPPVYYELPPALPTEVAAGKHHLPEMS
;
A
#
# COMPACT_ATOMS: atom_id res chain seq x y z
N MET A 1 27.19 -25.14 54.99
CA MET A 1 26.20 -24.10 54.64
C MET A 1 26.86 -23.13 53.67
N GLY A 2 26.72 -23.37 52.37
CA GLY A 2 27.27 -22.50 51.32
C GLY A 2 26.15 -21.67 50.71
N LEU A 3 26.19 -20.36 50.91
CA LEU A 3 25.26 -19.40 50.33
C LEU A 3 25.60 -19.21 48.85
N GLN A 4 24.79 -19.78 47.97
CA GLN A 4 24.88 -19.62 46.52
C GLN A 4 24.41 -18.21 46.14
N ARG A 5 25.37 -17.30 45.88
CA ARG A 5 25.11 -15.95 45.36
C ARG A 5 24.51 -16.06 43.96
N SER A 6 23.20 -15.89 43.86
CA SER A 6 22.49 -15.68 42.60
C SER A 6 23.06 -14.45 41.90
N GLN A 7 23.52 -14.60 40.64
CA GLN A 7 24.07 -13.55 39.79
C GLN A 7 22.98 -13.02 38.85
N PRO A 8 22.24 -11.94 39.21
CA PRO A 8 21.17 -11.38 38.38
C PRO A 8 21.65 -10.71 37.07
N SER A 9 22.95 -10.48 36.89
CA SER A 9 23.50 -9.76 35.73
C SER A 9 23.41 -10.51 34.40
N PHE A 10 23.51 -11.85 34.41
CA PHE A 10 23.51 -12.62 33.15
C PHE A 10 22.14 -12.66 32.49
N PHE A 11 21.06 -12.76 33.28
CA PHE A 11 19.70 -12.76 32.74
C PHE A 11 19.30 -11.40 32.15
N ALA A 12 19.72 -10.29 32.77
CA ALA A 12 19.44 -8.96 32.25
C ALA A 12 20.16 -8.68 30.91
N LEU A 13 21.42 -9.10 30.79
CA LEU A 13 22.21 -8.95 29.54
C LEU A 13 21.64 -9.81 28.40
N LEU A 14 21.18 -11.04 28.71
CA LEU A 14 20.57 -11.92 27.71
C LEU A 14 19.24 -11.34 27.19
N CYS A 15 18.39 -10.80 28.05
CA CYS A 15 17.14 -10.15 27.63
C CYS A 15 17.39 -8.90 26.77
N LEU A 16 18.41 -8.10 27.10
CA LEU A 16 18.77 -6.92 26.30
C LEU A 16 19.31 -7.33 24.92
N TYR A 17 20.10 -8.40 24.86
CA TYR A 17 20.65 -8.92 23.60
C TYR A 17 19.55 -9.49 22.68
N ILE A 18 18.54 -10.18 23.23
CA ILE A 18 17.38 -10.67 22.47
C ILE A 18 16.52 -9.49 21.95
N ALA A 19 16.36 -8.41 22.72
CA ALA A 19 15.61 -7.23 22.28
C ALA A 19 16.31 -6.45 21.16
N ILE A 20 17.64 -6.51 21.06
CA ILE A 20 18.42 -5.87 19.99
C ILE A 20 18.43 -6.75 18.72
N LEU A 21 18.36 -8.08 18.86
CA LEU A 21 18.39 -9.01 17.74
C LEU A 21 17.03 -9.29 17.10
N PHE A 22 15.91 -8.95 17.76
CA PHE A 22 14.60 -8.92 17.11
C PHE A 22 14.38 -7.52 16.54
N PRO A 23 14.65 -7.27 15.24
CA PRO A 23 14.03 -6.12 14.61
C PRO A 23 12.54 -6.27 14.84
N LEU A 24 11.91 -5.24 15.43
CA LEU A 24 10.48 -5.07 15.33
C LEU A 24 10.18 -4.95 13.84
N VAL A 25 9.92 -6.09 13.20
CA VAL A 25 9.29 -6.16 11.90
C VAL A 25 7.87 -5.72 12.16
N PHE A 26 7.68 -4.41 12.29
CA PHE A 26 6.39 -3.81 12.09
C PHE A 26 6.07 -4.08 10.63
N GLY A 27 5.31 -5.17 10.38
CA GLY A 27 4.57 -5.29 9.14
C GLY A 27 3.73 -4.02 9.04
N GLN A 28 4.14 -3.11 8.17
CA GLN A 28 3.42 -1.87 7.94
C GLN A 28 2.05 -2.25 7.38
N THR A 29 1.02 -2.00 8.16
CA THR A 29 -0.37 -2.21 7.77
C THR A 29 -0.71 -1.22 6.66
N CYS A 30 -1.30 -1.71 5.58
CA CYS A 30 -1.84 -0.85 4.54
C CYS A 30 -3.31 -0.53 4.83
N TYR A 31 -3.70 0.71 4.60
CA TYR A 31 -5.02 1.26 4.82
C TYR A 31 -5.64 1.67 3.50
N LEU A 32 -6.94 1.40 3.40
CA LEU A 32 -7.81 1.87 2.34
C LEU A 32 -8.09 3.37 2.51
N PRO A 33 -8.57 4.07 1.47
CA PRO A 33 -8.89 5.50 1.56
C PRO A 33 -9.92 5.88 2.62
N ASN A 34 -10.82 4.95 2.97
CA ASN A 34 -11.74 5.12 4.10
C ASN A 34 -11.09 4.93 5.49
N GLY A 35 -9.76 4.80 5.57
CA GLY A 35 -9.00 4.60 6.81
C GLY A 35 -9.10 3.20 7.41
N LYS A 36 -9.68 2.23 6.69
CA LYS A 36 -9.76 0.84 7.15
C LYS A 36 -8.51 0.07 6.76
N ALA A 37 -7.92 -0.65 7.71
CA ALA A 37 -6.82 -1.57 7.43
C ALA A 37 -7.26 -2.70 6.49
N THR A 38 -6.40 -3.07 5.54
CA THR A 38 -6.57 -4.29 4.75
C THR A 38 -5.91 -5.48 5.45
N ASN A 39 -6.52 -6.67 5.29
CA ASN A 39 -5.93 -7.95 5.67
C ASN A 39 -5.31 -8.68 4.46
N ASP A 40 -5.32 -8.04 3.29
CA ASP A 40 -4.76 -8.61 2.07
C ASP A 40 -3.23 -8.53 2.12
N THR A 41 -2.59 -9.70 2.13
CA THR A 41 -1.14 -9.86 2.22
C THR A 41 -0.42 -9.57 0.91
N ASP A 42 -1.16 -9.44 -0.20
CA ASP A 42 -0.58 -9.06 -1.49
C ASP A 42 0.00 -7.66 -1.45
N PHE A 43 -0.57 -6.77 -0.63
CA PHE A 43 -0.14 -5.39 -0.49
C PHE A 43 1.00 -5.24 0.51
N ALA A 44 2.03 -4.50 0.10
CA ALA A 44 3.15 -4.13 0.95
C ALA A 44 3.65 -2.72 0.59
N PRO A 45 4.30 -2.02 1.54
CA PRO A 45 4.89 -0.72 1.27
C PRO A 45 5.95 -0.79 0.18
N CYS A 46 6.03 0.26 -0.61
CA CYS A 46 7.07 0.42 -1.62
C CYS A 46 8.46 0.48 -0.96
N PRO A 47 9.45 -0.27 -1.48
CA PRO A 47 10.79 -0.31 -0.89
C PRO A 47 11.65 0.91 -1.23
N GLN A 48 11.22 1.75 -2.18
CA GLN A 48 11.97 2.93 -2.59
C GLN A 48 11.84 4.07 -1.57
N ALA A 49 12.95 4.79 -1.36
CA ALA A 49 12.96 5.98 -0.52
C ALA A 49 12.01 7.06 -1.06
N GLY A 50 11.22 7.67 -0.19
CA GLY A 50 10.19 8.66 -0.53
C GLY A 50 8.84 8.08 -0.97
N LEU A 51 8.70 6.75 -1.03
CA LEU A 51 7.45 6.05 -1.33
C LEU A 51 7.00 5.13 -0.19
N GLU A 52 7.59 5.26 1.00
CA GLU A 52 7.36 4.35 2.13
C GLU A 52 5.91 4.37 2.60
N THR A 53 5.15 5.41 2.25
CA THR A 53 3.73 5.54 2.54
C THR A 53 2.82 4.90 1.51
N ILE A 54 3.33 4.52 0.34
CA ILE A 54 2.55 3.90 -0.73
C ILE A 54 2.59 2.39 -0.59
N CYS A 55 1.42 1.74 -0.70
CA CYS A 55 1.30 0.29 -0.73
C CYS A 55 0.84 -0.21 -2.11
N CYS A 56 1.66 -1.05 -2.74
CA CYS A 56 1.34 -1.73 -3.99
C CYS A 56 1.20 -3.25 -3.76
N ALA A 57 0.62 -3.97 -4.71
CA ALA A 57 0.47 -5.42 -4.65
C ALA A 57 1.79 -6.17 -5.00
N LEU A 58 2.80 -5.98 -4.14
CA LEU A 58 4.17 -6.45 -4.34
C LEU A 58 4.38 -7.93 -4.03
N ASN A 59 3.46 -8.56 -3.28
CA ASN A 59 3.59 -9.95 -2.84
C ASN A 59 2.83 -10.96 -3.71
N ARG A 60 2.20 -10.52 -4.81
CA ARG A 60 1.53 -11.42 -5.76
C ARG A 60 2.49 -12.46 -6.36
N THR A 61 1.99 -13.67 -6.57
CA THR A 61 2.79 -14.81 -7.06
C THR A 61 3.18 -14.67 -8.53
N VAL A 62 2.30 -14.15 -9.37
CA VAL A 62 2.59 -13.87 -10.78
C VAL A 62 3.54 -12.68 -10.85
N THR A 63 4.67 -12.83 -11.54
CA THR A 63 5.68 -11.77 -11.65
C THR A 63 5.19 -10.60 -12.51
N TYR A 64 5.87 -9.46 -12.42
CA TYR A 64 5.67 -8.35 -13.36
C TYR A 64 5.93 -8.82 -14.79
N GLY A 65 5.01 -8.52 -15.72
CA GLY A 65 5.01 -9.02 -17.09
C GLY A 65 4.58 -10.49 -17.24
N GLY A 66 4.12 -11.13 -16.16
CA GLY A 66 3.65 -12.52 -16.17
C GLY A 66 2.25 -12.71 -16.76
N ASP A 67 1.93 -13.96 -17.08
CA ASP A 67 0.61 -14.36 -17.59
C ASP A 67 -0.45 -14.41 -16.48
N THR A 68 -1.60 -13.79 -16.76
CA THR A 68 -2.73 -13.66 -15.82
C THR A 68 -3.56 -14.94 -15.64
N ILE A 69 -3.28 -16.01 -16.38
CA ILE A 69 -3.96 -17.32 -16.21
C ILE A 69 -3.90 -17.81 -14.76
N ASN A 70 -2.83 -17.51 -14.03
CA ASN A 70 -2.61 -17.97 -12.66
C ASN A 70 -2.88 -16.90 -11.59
N GLY A 71 -3.52 -15.80 -11.95
CA GLY A 71 -3.86 -14.70 -11.06
C GLY A 71 -3.32 -13.34 -11.51
N ASN A 72 -3.45 -12.35 -10.65
CA ASN A 72 -3.03 -10.99 -10.98
C ASN A 72 -1.51 -10.86 -10.95
N ALA A 73 -0.95 -10.13 -11.91
CA ALA A 73 0.47 -9.82 -11.91
C ALA A 73 0.83 -8.90 -10.74
N ARG A 74 2.03 -9.13 -10.21
CA ARG A 74 2.71 -8.26 -9.26
C ARG A 74 2.88 -6.87 -9.84
N GLU A 75 2.80 -5.90 -8.96
CA GLU A 75 2.96 -4.49 -9.30
C GLU A 75 4.39 -3.99 -9.05
N GLU A 76 4.72 -2.88 -9.69
CA GLU A 76 5.90 -2.09 -9.43
C GLU A 76 5.51 -0.68 -8.99
N CYS A 77 6.20 -0.16 -7.98
CA CYS A 77 5.99 1.20 -7.49
C CYS A 77 6.62 2.23 -8.43
N MET A 78 5.84 3.26 -8.77
CA MET A 78 6.26 4.37 -9.60
C MET A 78 6.67 5.57 -8.74
N SER A 79 7.56 6.42 -9.25
CA SER A 79 8.09 7.58 -8.53
C SER A 79 7.01 8.59 -8.09
N ASN A 80 5.91 8.69 -8.83
CA ASN A 80 4.76 9.54 -8.48
C ASN A 80 3.81 8.89 -7.45
N GLY A 81 4.15 7.71 -6.92
CA GLY A 81 3.36 6.95 -5.96
C GLY A 81 2.31 6.03 -6.57
N LEU A 82 2.11 6.02 -7.89
CA LEU A 82 1.23 5.03 -8.52
C LEU A 82 1.85 3.64 -8.49
N CYS A 83 1.02 2.61 -8.62
CA CYS A 83 1.45 1.24 -8.83
C CYS A 83 1.19 0.85 -10.29
N SER A 84 2.20 0.38 -11.00
CA SER A 84 2.02 -0.16 -12.35
C SER A 84 1.94 -1.68 -12.31
N SER A 85 1.11 -2.27 -13.16
CA SER A 85 1.10 -3.71 -13.40
C SER A 85 1.24 -3.95 -14.89
N LEU A 86 2.31 -4.63 -15.28
CA LEU A 86 2.49 -5.19 -16.62
C LEU A 86 2.10 -6.66 -16.57
N TYR A 87 1.31 -7.12 -17.54
CA TYR A 87 0.81 -8.48 -17.53
C TYR A 87 0.50 -8.97 -18.94
N ILE A 88 0.41 -10.30 -19.12
CA ILE A 88 0.00 -10.93 -20.37
C ILE A 88 -1.43 -11.45 -20.20
N SER A 89 -2.29 -11.08 -21.14
CA SER A 89 -3.68 -11.53 -21.21
C SER A 89 -4.00 -11.84 -22.67
N ASP A 90 -4.51 -13.04 -22.94
CA ASP A 90 -4.79 -13.56 -24.29
C ASP A 90 -3.60 -13.47 -25.26
N GLY A 91 -2.37 -13.61 -24.73
CA GLY A 91 -1.14 -13.52 -25.50
C GLY A 91 -0.67 -12.08 -25.80
N TYR A 92 -1.39 -11.06 -25.32
CA TYR A 92 -1.03 -9.65 -25.49
C TYR A 92 -0.48 -9.07 -24.20
N THR A 93 0.59 -8.27 -24.32
CA THR A 93 1.12 -7.48 -23.22
C THR A 93 0.21 -6.28 -22.95
N GLN A 94 -0.24 -6.16 -21.71
CA GLN A 94 -1.11 -5.11 -21.21
C GLN A 94 -0.43 -4.40 -20.05
N GLN A 95 -0.74 -3.12 -19.88
CA GLN A 95 -0.24 -2.31 -18.78
C GLN A 95 -1.41 -1.58 -18.11
N SER A 96 -1.44 -1.61 -16.79
CA SER A 96 -2.42 -0.88 -15.98
C SER A 96 -1.72 -0.09 -14.88
N TYR A 97 -2.37 0.97 -14.43
CA TYR A 97 -1.88 1.85 -13.38
C TYR A 97 -2.94 1.95 -12.29
N TRP A 98 -2.49 2.04 -11.05
CA TRP A 98 -3.37 1.96 -9.90
C TRP A 98 -2.95 2.96 -8.84
N ARG A 99 -3.94 3.68 -8.33
CA ARG A 99 -3.86 4.33 -7.03
C ARG A 99 -4.29 3.27 -6.02
N ASN A 100 -3.33 2.64 -5.35
CA ASN A 100 -3.59 1.56 -4.40
C ASN A 100 -3.73 2.07 -2.97
N LEU A 101 -3.04 1.48 -1.99
CA LEU A 101 -3.27 1.72 -0.57
C LEU A 101 -2.18 2.61 0.01
N CYS A 102 -2.36 3.02 1.27
CA CYS A 102 -1.39 3.84 1.99
C CYS A 102 -1.00 3.20 3.32
N THR A 103 0.22 3.40 3.84
CA THR A 103 0.56 2.95 5.20
C THR A 103 -0.02 3.86 6.28
N GLU A 104 -0.48 5.06 5.90
CA GLU A 104 -1.14 5.97 6.81
C GLU A 104 -2.66 5.76 6.80
N GLN A 105 -3.23 5.78 8.01
CA GLN A 105 -4.68 5.69 8.17
C GLN A 105 -5.38 6.99 7.74
N ASP A 106 -4.73 8.14 7.96
CA ASP A 106 -5.25 9.45 7.56
C ASP A 106 -4.77 9.83 6.16
N TRP A 107 -5.65 9.68 5.18
CA TRP A 107 -5.36 9.99 3.78
C TRP A 107 -5.29 11.49 3.48
N LEU A 108 -5.68 12.34 4.42
CA LEU A 108 -5.60 13.80 4.30
C LEU A 108 -4.26 14.37 4.78
N SER A 109 -3.35 13.52 5.28
CA SER A 109 -2.02 13.94 5.74
C SER A 109 -1.15 14.56 4.63
N GLY A 110 -1.46 14.27 3.37
CA GLY A 110 -0.64 14.63 2.22
C GLY A 110 0.43 13.60 1.85
N ASN A 111 0.59 12.53 2.65
CA ASN A 111 1.54 11.46 2.36
C ASN A 111 0.93 10.29 1.56
N CYS A 112 -0.39 10.29 1.39
CA CYS A 112 -1.12 9.32 0.57
C CYS A 112 -1.62 9.97 -0.73
N LEU A 113 -1.78 9.18 -1.78
CA LEU A 113 -2.40 9.62 -3.04
C LEU A 113 -3.93 9.70 -2.89
N ASN A 114 -4.46 10.81 -2.40
CA ASN A 114 -5.88 10.93 -2.05
C ASN A 114 -6.84 11.29 -3.21
N PHE A 115 -6.40 11.22 -4.46
CA PHE A 115 -7.31 11.34 -5.61
C PHE A 115 -7.97 9.99 -5.91
N CYS A 116 -9.11 10.04 -6.62
CA CYS A 116 -9.95 8.88 -6.89
C CYS A 116 -10.45 8.13 -5.64
N ALA A 117 -10.30 8.71 -4.45
CA ALA A 117 -10.71 8.11 -3.19
C ALA A 117 -12.23 8.07 -2.99
N GLU A 118 -13.00 8.84 -3.75
CA GLU A 118 -14.45 8.81 -3.67
C GLU A 118 -15.01 7.87 -4.75
N ASN A 119 -16.18 7.28 -4.50
CA ASN A 119 -16.92 6.47 -5.49
C ASN A 119 -17.47 7.29 -6.69
N LYS A 120 -16.92 8.48 -6.93
CA LYS A 120 -17.24 9.33 -8.06
C LYS A 120 -16.34 8.96 -9.22
N LEU A 121 -16.94 8.97 -10.41
CA LEU A 121 -16.22 8.99 -11.68
C LEU A 121 -15.16 7.87 -11.88
N GLY A 122 -15.37 6.69 -11.26
CA GLY A 122 -14.50 5.51 -11.41
C GLY A 122 -13.53 5.26 -10.25
N GLY A 123 -13.52 6.12 -9.24
CA GLY A 123 -12.79 5.92 -7.99
C GLY A 123 -13.51 5.02 -6.98
N THR A 124 -12.87 4.76 -5.83
CA THR A 124 -13.48 4.14 -4.65
C THR A 124 -12.69 4.41 -3.37
N ASP A 125 -13.37 4.39 -2.22
CA ASP A 125 -12.78 4.52 -0.89
C ASP A 125 -12.46 3.17 -0.23
N SER A 126 -12.89 2.08 -0.86
CA SER A 126 -12.92 0.73 -0.28
C SER A 126 -11.95 -0.26 -0.93
N ALA A 127 -11.24 0.17 -1.99
CA ALA A 127 -10.22 -0.59 -2.69
C ALA A 127 -9.21 0.37 -3.37
N GLY A 128 -8.22 -0.20 -4.05
CA GLY A 128 -7.45 0.55 -5.05
C GLY A 128 -8.35 0.98 -6.23
N SER A 129 -7.94 2.03 -6.94
CA SER A 129 -8.62 2.49 -8.15
C SER A 129 -7.67 2.47 -9.34
N GLN A 130 -8.16 1.96 -10.46
CA GLN A 130 -7.43 2.01 -11.71
C GLN A 130 -7.31 3.47 -12.18
N MET A 131 -6.18 3.77 -12.82
CA MET A 131 -5.82 5.09 -13.32
C MET A 131 -5.51 4.99 -14.81
N VAL A 132 -5.98 5.96 -15.59
CA VAL A 132 -5.70 6.07 -17.03
C VAL A 132 -4.83 7.30 -17.29
N PRO A 133 -3.64 7.17 -17.90
CA PRO A 133 -2.82 8.32 -18.27
C PRO A 133 -3.42 9.05 -19.46
N CYS A 134 -3.46 10.37 -19.38
CA CYS A 134 -4.07 11.19 -20.42
C CYS A 134 -3.26 11.33 -21.71
N ASP A 135 -1.94 11.22 -21.63
CA ASP A 135 -1.06 11.20 -22.80
C ASP A 135 -0.74 9.78 -23.28
N GLY A 136 -1.34 8.75 -22.65
CA GLY A 136 -1.08 7.34 -22.95
C GLY A 136 0.26 6.81 -22.42
N THR A 137 0.99 7.57 -21.61
CA THR A 137 2.32 7.20 -21.11
C THR A 137 2.36 7.00 -19.59
N ALA A 138 3.31 6.18 -19.11
CA ALA A 138 3.57 6.00 -17.69
C ALA A 138 4.01 7.30 -16.98
N THR A 139 4.49 8.27 -17.75
CA THR A 139 5.01 9.56 -17.25
C THR A 139 3.99 10.69 -17.35
N SER A 140 2.72 10.37 -17.61
CA SER A 140 1.68 11.39 -17.74
C SER A 140 1.67 12.33 -16.54
N LYS A 141 1.46 13.62 -16.79
CA LYS A 141 1.17 14.59 -15.73
C LYS A 141 -0.30 14.53 -15.32
N LYS A 142 -1.18 14.12 -16.24
CA LYS A 142 -2.64 14.11 -16.07
C LYS A 142 -3.16 12.68 -16.05
N TRP A 143 -3.95 12.34 -15.05
CA TRP A 143 -4.46 11.00 -14.84
C TRP A 143 -5.94 11.03 -14.51
N CYS A 144 -6.68 10.07 -15.04
CA CYS A 144 -8.08 9.91 -14.69
C CYS A 144 -8.33 8.72 -13.79
N CYS A 145 -9.42 8.80 -13.03
CA CYS A 145 -9.97 7.69 -12.28
C CYS A 145 -10.72 6.69 -13.19
N GLY A 146 -10.60 5.40 -12.89
CA GLY A 146 -11.38 4.32 -13.50
C GLY A 146 -10.70 3.62 -14.67
N VAL A 147 -11.47 2.79 -15.37
CA VAL A 147 -10.99 1.92 -16.48
C VAL A 147 -11.09 2.59 -17.86
N SER A 148 -11.92 3.63 -17.96
CA SER A 148 -12.20 4.36 -19.19
C SER A 148 -12.40 5.83 -18.84
N CYS A 149 -11.51 6.69 -19.33
CA CYS A 149 -11.63 8.12 -19.16
C CYS A 149 -11.43 8.86 -20.47
N SER A 150 -12.22 9.92 -20.66
CA SER A 150 -11.88 10.98 -21.58
C SER A 150 -11.14 12.07 -20.81
N CYS A 151 -9.86 12.27 -21.08
CA CYS A 151 -9.06 13.35 -20.52
C CYS A 151 -9.48 14.75 -20.98
N SER A 152 -10.64 14.86 -21.64
CA SER A 152 -11.31 16.12 -21.93
C SER A 152 -12.22 16.57 -20.77
N ASP A 153 -12.53 15.68 -19.82
CA ASP A 153 -13.37 16.01 -18.68
C ASP A 153 -12.51 16.41 -17.47
N GLU A 154 -12.28 17.71 -17.34
CA GLU A 154 -11.46 18.31 -16.27
C GLU A 154 -11.96 17.95 -14.86
N ALA A 155 -13.24 17.60 -14.69
CA ALA A 155 -13.77 17.18 -13.37
C ALA A 155 -13.18 15.84 -12.89
N ASN A 156 -12.56 15.09 -13.80
CA ASN A 156 -12.16 13.71 -13.61
C ASN A 156 -10.67 13.47 -13.83
N VAL A 157 -9.95 14.54 -14.18
CA VAL A 157 -8.53 14.55 -14.47
C VAL A 157 -7.80 15.17 -13.28
N HIS A 158 -6.79 14.46 -12.79
CA HIS A 158 -5.94 14.88 -11.70
C HIS A 158 -4.51 15.06 -12.17
N GLU A 159 -3.87 16.13 -11.73
CA GLU A 159 -2.45 16.36 -11.98
C GLU A 159 -1.60 15.69 -10.89
N LEU A 160 -0.63 14.89 -11.32
CA LEU A 160 0.33 14.22 -10.43
C LEU A 160 1.74 14.73 -10.69
N PRO A 161 2.51 15.02 -9.63
CA PRO A 161 3.92 15.32 -9.79
C PRO A 161 4.65 14.06 -10.25
N ALA A 162 5.78 14.23 -10.95
CA ALA A 162 6.60 13.10 -11.38
C ALA A 162 7.19 12.30 -10.20
N ILE A 163 7.33 12.96 -9.05
CA ILE A 163 7.82 12.39 -7.79
C ILE A 163 6.80 12.72 -6.70
N LEU A 164 6.41 11.74 -5.90
CA LEU A 164 5.49 11.93 -4.77
C LEU A 164 6.02 13.02 -3.82
N GLY A 165 5.16 13.96 -3.43
CA GLY A 165 5.52 15.12 -2.60
C GLY A 165 6.35 16.20 -3.32
N GLY A 166 6.71 15.99 -4.59
CA GLY A 166 7.33 17.00 -5.43
C GLY A 166 6.36 18.11 -5.83
N ALA A 167 6.90 19.29 -6.16
CA ALA A 167 6.11 20.35 -6.77
C ALA A 167 5.61 19.90 -8.15
N LEU A 168 4.35 20.23 -8.47
CA LEU A 168 3.88 20.16 -9.85
C LEU A 168 4.77 21.07 -10.69
N ALA A 169 5.30 20.54 -11.80
CA ALA A 169 6.08 21.37 -12.72
C ALA A 169 5.14 22.42 -13.29
N GLU A 170 5.22 23.65 -12.77
CA GLU A 170 4.53 24.80 -13.33
C GLU A 170 4.99 24.92 -14.78
N ASP A 171 4.10 24.55 -15.72
CA ASP A 171 4.31 24.89 -17.11
C ASP A 171 4.40 26.41 -17.14
N SER A 172 5.63 26.90 -17.34
CA SER A 172 5.96 28.31 -17.49
C SER A 172 5.34 28.82 -18.80
N SER A 173 4.02 28.83 -18.86
CA SER A 173 3.25 29.57 -19.82
C SER A 173 3.37 31.02 -19.42
N SER A 174 4.34 31.70 -20.04
CA SER A 174 4.59 33.13 -19.92
C SER A 174 3.34 33.91 -20.31
N SER A 175 2.42 34.06 -19.38
CA SER A 175 1.31 35.00 -19.45
C SER A 175 1.93 36.37 -19.16
N SER A 176 2.16 37.18 -20.20
CA SER A 176 2.60 38.56 -20.04
C SER A 176 1.46 39.38 -19.42
N ILE A 177 1.38 39.42 -18.10
CA ILE A 177 0.48 40.32 -17.40
C ILE A 177 1.27 41.60 -17.13
N LEU A 178 0.85 42.71 -17.76
CA LEU A 178 1.42 44.03 -17.50
C LEU A 178 1.26 44.37 -16.00
N PRO A 179 2.27 44.95 -15.35
CA PRO A 179 2.16 45.38 -13.95
C PRO A 179 1.29 46.64 -13.85
N THR A 180 0.05 46.48 -13.37
CA THR A 180 -0.76 47.60 -12.88
C THR A 180 -0.36 47.86 -11.43
N ASN A 181 0.44 48.91 -11.24
CA ASN A 181 0.75 49.48 -9.94
C ASN A 181 -0.53 49.91 -9.20
N ASN A 182 -0.75 49.40 -8.00
CA ASN A 182 -1.49 50.16 -6.99
C ASN A 182 -1.08 49.73 -5.56
N PRO A 183 -0.48 50.61 -4.74
CA PRO A 183 -0.25 50.34 -3.33
C PRO A 183 -1.40 50.89 -2.48
N SER A 184 -1.92 50.10 -1.54
CA SER A 184 -2.47 50.69 -0.31
C SER A 184 -2.36 49.75 0.88
N ALA A 185 -1.82 50.31 1.94
CA ALA A 185 -1.46 49.67 3.20
C ALA A 185 -2.70 49.38 4.06
N THR A 186 -2.59 48.40 4.97
CA THR A 186 -2.97 48.57 6.39
C THR A 186 -2.30 47.46 7.21
N LYS A 187 -1.43 47.86 8.15
CA LYS A 187 -0.82 47.01 9.18
C LYS A 187 -1.73 47.01 10.41
N SER A 188 -1.96 45.86 11.02
CA SER A 188 -2.50 45.73 12.38
C SER A 188 -1.53 44.91 13.24
N PRO A 189 -1.06 45.44 14.38
CA PRO A 189 -0.29 44.67 15.35
C PRO A 189 -1.23 43.99 16.37
N PHE A 190 -1.01 42.71 16.64
CA PHE A 190 -1.66 42.01 17.77
C PHE A 190 -0.60 41.64 18.82
N SER A 191 -0.94 41.93 20.08
CA SER A 191 -0.08 41.95 21.26
C SER A 191 0.11 40.55 21.87
N PRO A 192 1.26 40.23 22.49
CA PRO A 192 1.46 38.97 23.23
C PRO A 192 0.95 39.09 24.67
N LEU A 193 0.24 38.07 25.16
CA LEU A 193 -0.11 37.95 26.58
C LEU A 193 0.85 36.98 27.28
N GLN A 194 1.57 37.53 28.25
CA GLN A 194 2.46 36.87 29.19
C GLN A 194 1.67 36.62 30.48
N SER A 195 1.77 35.44 31.10
CA SER A 195 1.53 35.34 32.54
C SER A 195 2.29 34.17 33.17
N THR A 196 3.14 34.55 34.10
CA THR A 196 3.86 33.81 35.13
C THR A 196 2.93 33.12 36.13
N ASN A 197 3.33 31.98 36.69
CA ASN A 197 3.54 31.89 38.14
C ASN A 197 4.32 30.64 38.56
N ALA A 198 5.27 30.90 39.45
CA ALA A 198 6.08 29.95 40.19
C ALA A 198 5.32 29.41 41.41
N GLY A 199 5.61 28.18 41.81
CA GLY A 199 5.22 27.60 43.08
C GLY A 199 6.31 26.66 43.58
N ALA A 200 7.11 27.15 44.52
CA ALA A 200 8.11 26.40 45.28
C ALA A 200 7.66 26.25 46.74
N GLY A 201 8.07 25.16 47.39
CA GLY A 201 7.80 24.80 48.79
C GLY A 201 7.17 23.40 48.84
N ASP A 202 7.63 22.43 49.63
CA ASP A 202 8.17 22.52 50.98
C ASP A 202 8.92 21.22 51.34
N SER A 203 9.86 21.33 52.28
CA SER A 203 10.77 20.27 52.73
C SER A 203 10.26 19.63 54.02
N GLY A 204 10.08 18.30 54.03
CA GLY A 204 9.76 17.54 55.24
C GLY A 204 10.59 16.25 55.34
N PRO A 205 11.24 15.97 56.48
CA PRO A 205 12.03 14.75 56.66
C PRO A 205 11.15 13.63 57.22
N ASN A 206 11.22 12.42 56.66
CA ASN A 206 10.76 11.23 57.40
C ASN A 206 11.42 9.91 56.98
N THR A 207 12.31 9.48 57.87
CA THR A 207 12.56 8.13 58.40
C THR A 207 11.88 6.91 57.74
N THR A 208 12.73 6.04 57.16
CA THR A 208 12.78 4.55 57.22
C THR A 208 11.49 3.74 57.15
N ARG A 209 11.28 2.94 56.07
CA ARG A 209 11.04 1.46 56.07
C ARG A 209 11.31 0.86 54.67
N MET A 210 12.19 -0.15 54.58
CA MET A 210 12.35 -0.96 53.36
C MET A 210 11.17 -1.94 53.23
N GLY A 211 10.14 -1.54 52.48
CA GLY A 211 9.10 -2.43 51.98
C GLY A 211 9.27 -2.62 50.47
N LEU A 212 9.31 -3.87 50.00
CA LEU A 212 9.30 -4.17 48.56
C LEU A 212 8.05 -3.56 47.93
N SER A 213 8.25 -2.69 46.94
CA SER A 213 7.21 -1.93 46.25
C SER A 213 6.09 -2.83 45.72
N SER A 214 4.84 -2.43 45.97
CA SER A 214 3.62 -3.10 45.49
C SER A 214 3.59 -3.36 43.98
N GLY A 215 4.44 -2.68 43.20
CA GLY A 215 4.59 -2.91 41.76
C GLY A 215 5.09 -4.31 41.39
N ALA A 216 5.90 -4.96 42.24
CA ALA A 216 6.45 -6.29 41.94
C ALA A 216 5.43 -7.44 42.13
N LYS A 217 4.39 -7.24 42.95
CA LYS A 217 3.33 -8.25 43.17
C LYS A 217 2.27 -8.27 42.08
N ALA A 218 2.07 -7.15 41.36
CA ALA A 218 1.09 -7.08 40.27
C ALA A 218 1.59 -7.73 38.97
N GLY A 219 2.91 -7.79 38.74
CA GLY A 219 3.49 -8.26 37.48
C GLY A 219 3.39 -9.77 37.21
N ILE A 220 3.29 -10.60 38.25
CA ILE A 220 3.28 -12.07 38.09
C ILE A 220 1.89 -12.60 37.69
N GLY A 221 0.81 -11.87 38.02
CA GLY A 221 -0.56 -12.33 37.76
C GLY A 221 -0.94 -12.39 36.27
N ILE A 222 -0.35 -11.52 35.45
CA ILE A 222 -0.72 -11.39 34.03
C ILE A 222 -0.09 -12.50 33.18
N ALA A 223 1.12 -12.95 33.51
CA ALA A 223 1.85 -13.95 32.71
C ALA A 223 1.17 -15.33 32.69
N VAL A 224 0.55 -15.74 33.81
CA VAL A 224 -0.13 -17.05 33.90
C VAL A 224 -1.40 -17.09 33.04
N ALA A 225 -2.15 -15.98 32.99
CA ALA A 225 -3.36 -15.88 32.17
C ALA A 225 -3.04 -16.01 30.67
N PHE A 226 -2.00 -15.31 30.19
CA PHE A 226 -1.58 -15.41 28.79
C PHE A 226 -1.04 -16.79 28.42
N ALA A 227 -0.30 -17.45 29.31
CA ALA A 227 0.19 -18.81 29.08
C ALA A 227 -0.97 -19.82 28.93
N ALA A 228 -1.97 -19.74 29.80
CA ALA A 228 -3.16 -20.60 29.74
C ALA A 228 -3.97 -20.38 28.44
N ILE A 229 -4.21 -19.11 28.06
CA ILE A 229 -4.93 -18.76 26.84
C ILE A 229 -4.16 -19.26 25.60
N SER A 230 -2.84 -19.11 25.58
CA SER A 230 -2.00 -19.54 24.46
C SER A 230 -2.03 -21.06 24.26
N LEU A 231 -1.99 -21.84 25.35
CA LEU A 231 -2.09 -23.30 25.27
C LEU A 231 -3.45 -23.78 24.76
N VAL A 232 -4.54 -23.11 25.16
CA VAL A 232 -5.90 -23.43 24.67
C VAL A 232 -6.02 -23.10 23.19
N ALA A 233 -5.57 -21.92 22.76
CA ALA A 233 -5.60 -21.50 21.36
C ALA A 233 -4.77 -22.45 20.47
N MET A 234 -3.56 -22.83 20.92
CA MET A 234 -2.70 -23.74 20.18
C MET A 234 -3.31 -25.15 20.07
N SER A 235 -3.92 -25.65 21.13
CA SER A 235 -4.64 -26.93 21.11
C SER A 235 -5.83 -26.92 20.14
N PHE A 236 -6.59 -25.82 20.10
CA PHE A 236 -7.70 -25.65 19.17
C PHE A 236 -7.25 -25.61 17.70
N LEU A 237 -6.18 -24.86 17.40
CA LEU A 237 -5.63 -24.77 16.04
C LEU A 237 -5.10 -26.12 15.55
N LEU A 238 -4.42 -26.88 16.41
CA LEU A 238 -3.95 -28.23 16.08
C LEU A 238 -5.12 -29.18 15.80
N TRP A 239 -6.18 -29.13 16.60
CA TRP A 239 -7.37 -29.94 16.36
C TRP A 239 -8.02 -29.61 15.00
N LYS A 240 -8.16 -28.32 14.68
CA LYS A 240 -8.72 -27.87 13.40
C LYS A 240 -7.85 -28.28 12.20
N ALA A 241 -6.53 -28.12 12.32
CA ALA A 241 -5.59 -28.53 11.27
C ALA A 241 -5.62 -30.05 11.03
N LEU A 242 -5.74 -30.85 12.10
CA LEU A 242 -5.89 -32.30 11.98
C LEU A 242 -7.24 -32.72 11.39
N ALA A 243 -8.32 -31.97 11.67
CA ALA A 243 -9.63 -32.21 11.06
C ALA A 243 -9.59 -31.97 9.54
N TRP A 244 -9.02 -30.86 9.08
CA TRP A 244 -8.87 -30.55 7.66
C TRP A 244 -7.99 -31.58 6.92
N LYS A 245 -6.93 -32.08 7.55
CA LYS A 245 -6.12 -33.16 6.97
C LYS A 245 -6.92 -34.44 6.74
N ARG A 246 -7.89 -34.78 7.60
CA ARG A 246 -8.76 -35.96 7.40
C ARG A 246 -9.65 -35.82 6.16
N GLU A 247 -10.14 -34.62 5.88
CA GLU A 247 -10.98 -34.35 4.70
C GLU A 247 -10.17 -34.45 3.39
N THR A 248 -8.97 -33.87 3.35
CA THR A 248 -8.08 -33.96 2.17
C THR A 248 -7.59 -35.40 1.90
N ALA A 249 -7.36 -36.21 2.94
CA ALA A 249 -6.99 -37.62 2.79
C ALA A 249 -8.12 -38.48 2.22
N ALA A 250 -9.39 -38.13 2.48
CA ALA A 250 -10.55 -38.77 1.87
C ALA A 250 -10.69 -38.41 0.38
N GLN A 251 -10.46 -37.15 0.01
CA GLN A 251 -10.54 -36.70 -1.39
C GLN A 251 -9.39 -37.19 -2.27
N ASN A 252 -8.16 -37.29 -1.74
CA ASN A 252 -7.02 -37.82 -2.49
C ASN A 252 -7.16 -39.31 -2.87
N LYS A 253 -8.04 -40.08 -2.21
CA LYS A 253 -8.39 -41.44 -2.65
C LYS A 253 -9.39 -41.46 -3.82
N ALA A 254 -10.19 -40.41 -3.99
CA ALA A 254 -11.17 -40.30 -5.08
C ALA A 254 -10.58 -39.74 -6.38
N TYR A 255 -9.46 -38.99 -6.31
CA TYR A 255 -8.84 -38.35 -7.48
C TYR A 255 -7.93 -39.28 -8.31
N LYS A 256 -7.84 -40.58 -7.99
CA LYS A 256 -7.04 -41.56 -8.73
C LYS A 256 -7.80 -42.21 -9.90
N TYR A 257 -8.72 -41.48 -10.53
CA TYR A 257 -9.27 -41.82 -11.84
C TYR A 257 -8.92 -40.70 -12.83
N PRO A 258 -8.10 -40.96 -13.85
CA PRO A 258 -7.78 -39.95 -14.85
C PRO A 258 -9.04 -39.65 -15.67
N GLN A 259 -9.58 -38.44 -15.48
CA GLN A 259 -10.53 -37.84 -16.41
C GLN A 259 -9.82 -37.66 -17.76
N HIS A 260 -10.16 -38.48 -18.74
CA HIS A 260 -9.92 -38.17 -20.14
C HIS A 260 -10.77 -36.95 -20.49
N ALA A 261 -10.15 -35.78 -20.59
CA ALA A 261 -10.78 -34.62 -21.17
C ALA A 261 -11.03 -34.89 -22.67
N PRO A 262 -12.23 -34.61 -23.20
CA PRO A 262 -12.47 -34.72 -24.63
C PRO A 262 -11.62 -33.69 -25.40
N PRO A 263 -11.17 -34.02 -26.61
CA PRO A 263 -10.36 -33.12 -27.42
C PRO A 263 -11.15 -31.84 -27.74
N VAL A 264 -10.58 -30.71 -27.36
CA VAL A 264 -11.03 -29.38 -27.79
C VAL A 264 -10.62 -29.21 -29.24
N TYR A 265 -11.61 -29.15 -30.14
CA TYR A 265 -11.38 -28.78 -31.53
C TYR A 265 -11.30 -27.25 -31.61
N TYR A 266 -10.15 -26.73 -32.01
CA TYR A 266 -10.01 -25.31 -32.34
C TYR A 266 -10.59 -25.09 -33.74
N GLU A 267 -11.68 -24.33 -33.81
CA GLU A 267 -12.20 -23.82 -35.08
C GLU A 267 -11.22 -22.74 -35.58
N LEU A 268 -10.48 -23.03 -36.65
CA LEU A 268 -9.59 -22.05 -37.27
C LEU A 268 -10.41 -20.89 -37.84
N PRO A 269 -10.03 -19.63 -37.58
CA PRO A 269 -10.70 -18.49 -38.19
C PRO A 269 -10.58 -18.54 -39.72
N PRO A 270 -11.62 -18.11 -40.46
CA PRO A 270 -11.62 -18.13 -41.92
C PRO A 270 -10.49 -17.26 -42.47
N ALA A 271 -9.79 -17.80 -43.48
CA ALA A 271 -8.69 -17.14 -44.14
C ALA A 271 -9.11 -15.76 -44.69
N LEU A 272 -8.27 -14.75 -44.43
CA LEU A 272 -8.46 -13.39 -44.92
C LEU A 272 -8.48 -13.38 -46.47
N PRO A 273 -9.47 -12.75 -47.13
CA PRO A 273 -9.51 -12.65 -48.58
C PRO A 273 -8.31 -11.83 -49.09
N THR A 274 -7.53 -12.44 -49.98
CA THR A 274 -6.38 -11.83 -50.64
C THR A 274 -6.85 -11.17 -51.93
N GLU A 275 -7.34 -9.94 -51.88
CA GLU A 275 -7.63 -9.20 -53.12
C GLU A 275 -7.66 -7.68 -52.89
N VAL A 276 -6.52 -6.99 -53.09
CA VAL A 276 -6.46 -5.70 -53.81
C VAL A 276 -5.04 -5.53 -54.36
N ALA A 277 -4.85 -5.83 -55.64
CA ALA A 277 -3.69 -5.41 -56.42
C ALA A 277 -4.16 -4.67 -57.67
N ALA A 278 -3.48 -3.55 -57.94
CA ALA A 278 -3.43 -2.79 -59.20
C ALA A 278 -4.59 -1.83 -59.52
N GLY A 279 -4.48 -0.58 -59.04
CA GLY A 279 -5.15 0.60 -59.59
C GLY A 279 -4.12 1.65 -60.03
N LYS A 280 -4.01 1.83 -61.34
CA LYS A 280 -3.05 2.64 -62.12
C LYS A 280 -3.20 4.15 -61.82
N HIS A 281 -2.13 4.82 -61.36
CA HIS A 281 -2.08 6.29 -61.32
C HIS A 281 -1.72 6.85 -62.71
N HIS A 282 -2.60 7.70 -63.25
CA HIS A 282 -2.44 8.46 -64.48
C HIS A 282 -1.96 9.88 -64.13
N LEU A 283 -0.78 10.27 -64.61
CA LEU A 283 -0.24 11.63 -64.49
C LEU A 283 -0.71 12.48 -65.68
N PRO A 284 -1.22 13.71 -65.50
CA PRO A 284 -1.45 14.62 -66.60
C PRO A 284 -0.18 15.41 -66.96
N GLU A 285 0.05 15.46 -68.27
CA GLU A 285 1.04 16.27 -68.97
C GLU A 285 0.63 17.75 -68.90
N MET A 286 1.54 18.64 -68.51
CA MET A 286 1.34 20.10 -68.56
C MET A 286 1.90 20.64 -69.89
N SER A 287 1.03 21.30 -70.67
CA SER A 287 1.39 22.25 -71.74
C SER A 287 0.87 23.62 -71.37
#